data_AF-A0A2E0QSR2-F1
#
_entry.id   AF-A0A2E0QSR2-F1
#
_cell.length_a   1.000
_cell.length_b   1.000
_cell.length_c   1.000
_cell.angle_alpha   90.00
_cell.angle_beta   90.00
_cell.angle_gamma   90.00
#
_symmetry.space_group_name_H-M   'P 1'
#
loop_
_entity.id
_entity.type
_entity.pdbx_description
1 polymer ?
#
loop_
_entity_poly.entity_id
_entity_poly.type
_entity_poly.pdbx_seq_one_letter_code
_entity_poly.pdbx_strand_id
1 'polypeptide(L)'
;MRNLPLRGFPVDSRMSEFWTNTKTSDSPGGPHTFSSHLRKMTLASKITISRILLIPVFILFASYYSRSIHDGQENPSFRYVALVVFAVASLSDALDGYIARRFNQSTPLGRALDPVADKLLLLSGIVTLSVTKWHVGFPIWFAVLVIARDVLIITGVLIIHFTVGKVRMGPLITSKICTFLQLSCVCWVLLDFWSIETRPLLLDILIYCAAALTVLSGYQYLSEGLRQMRESGHTSPDNKNAS
;
A
#
# COMPACT_ATOMS: atom_id res chain seq x y z
N MET A 1 -5.70 22.79 -92.33
CA MET A 1 -5.65 21.49 -91.61
C MET A 1 -4.82 21.66 -90.34
N ARG A 2 -5.24 21.01 -89.26
CA ARG A 2 -4.80 21.05 -87.86
C ARG A 2 -3.27 21.01 -87.67
N ASN A 3 -2.77 21.78 -86.70
CA ASN A 3 -1.92 21.32 -85.59
C ASN A 3 -1.55 22.51 -84.67
N LEU A 4 -2.16 22.56 -83.48
CA LEU A 4 -1.76 23.43 -82.37
C LEU A 4 -0.96 22.61 -81.35
N PRO A 5 0.23 23.04 -80.92
CA PRO A 5 0.94 22.43 -79.81
C PRO A 5 0.37 22.96 -78.47
N LEU A 6 -0.23 22.07 -77.68
CA LEU A 6 -0.64 22.40 -76.32
C LEU A 6 0.58 22.42 -75.38
N ARG A 7 1.01 23.65 -75.13
CA ARG A 7 1.63 24.20 -73.92
C ARG A 7 1.62 23.25 -72.70
N GLY A 8 2.81 22.94 -72.21
CA GLY A 8 3.02 22.21 -70.97
C GLY A 8 2.39 22.91 -69.76
N PHE A 9 1.71 22.13 -68.93
CA PHE A 9 1.37 22.51 -67.57
C PHE A 9 2.51 22.10 -66.64
N PRO A 10 2.93 22.98 -65.70
CA PRO A 10 3.92 22.62 -64.71
C PRO A 10 3.32 21.59 -63.75
N VAL A 11 3.95 20.42 -63.66
CA VAL A 11 3.69 19.43 -62.61
C VAL A 11 4.21 20.04 -61.31
N ASP A 12 3.29 20.51 -60.48
CA ASP A 12 3.60 21.02 -59.14
C ASP A 12 4.21 19.90 -58.29
N SER A 13 5.50 20.02 -58.00
CA SER A 13 6.27 19.12 -57.15
C SER A 13 5.81 19.11 -55.68
N ARG A 14 4.84 19.95 -55.30
CA ARG A 14 4.25 19.97 -53.95
C ARG A 14 3.14 18.96 -53.73
N MET A 15 2.57 18.35 -54.78
CA MET A 15 1.56 17.29 -54.61
C MET A 15 2.16 15.90 -54.33
N SER A 16 3.41 15.64 -54.73
CA SER A 16 4.11 14.39 -54.42
C SER A 16 4.65 14.33 -52.99
N GLU A 17 4.88 15.48 -52.33
CA GLU A 17 5.21 15.54 -50.90
C GLU A 17 3.99 15.28 -50.00
N PHE A 18 2.78 15.56 -50.49
CA PHE A 18 1.56 15.36 -49.71
C PHE A 18 1.17 13.88 -49.59
N TRP A 19 1.53 13.06 -50.58
CA TRP A 19 1.27 11.61 -50.57
C TRP A 19 2.36 10.77 -49.90
N THR A 20 3.58 11.28 -49.75
CA THR A 20 4.63 10.60 -48.98
C THR A 20 4.51 10.85 -47.48
N ASN A 21 3.85 11.94 -47.06
CA ASN A 21 3.75 12.31 -45.64
C ASN A 21 2.41 11.94 -44.97
N THR A 22 1.52 11.22 -45.66
CA THR A 22 0.19 10.81 -45.15
C THR A 22 0.02 9.31 -44.94
N LYS A 23 1.04 8.48 -45.25
CA LYS A 23 1.10 7.08 -44.83
C LYS A 23 1.95 6.95 -43.55
N THR A 24 1.38 7.29 -42.39
CA THR A 24 1.60 6.59 -41.10
C THR A 24 0.76 7.24 -39.97
N SER A 25 -0.52 7.54 -40.21
CA SER A 25 -1.51 7.59 -39.13
C SER A 25 -2.56 6.54 -39.41
N ASP A 26 -2.85 5.74 -38.38
CA ASP A 26 -3.95 4.79 -38.28
C ASP A 26 -3.84 3.44 -39.00
N SER A 27 -3.20 2.49 -38.33
CA SER A 27 -3.71 1.11 -38.27
C SER A 27 -4.45 0.91 -36.94
N PRO A 28 -5.75 0.56 -36.95
CA PRO A 28 -6.49 0.20 -35.76
C PRO A 28 -6.21 -1.27 -35.38
N GLY A 29 -5.85 -1.49 -34.11
CA GLY A 29 -6.07 -2.76 -33.40
C GLY A 29 -5.27 -3.99 -33.86
N GLY A 30 -4.06 -4.16 -33.33
CA GLY A 30 -3.43 -5.48 -33.20
C GLY A 30 -3.46 -5.95 -31.74
N PRO A 31 -3.86 -7.19 -31.39
CA PRO A 31 -4.00 -7.65 -30.00
C PRO A 31 -2.66 -7.93 -29.27
N HIS A 32 -1.59 -7.21 -29.60
CA HIS A 32 -0.24 -7.54 -29.12
C HIS A 32 0.50 -6.39 -28.39
N THR A 33 -0.07 -5.19 -28.28
CA THR A 33 0.60 -4.05 -27.62
C THR A 33 0.36 -3.93 -26.11
N PHE A 34 -0.53 -4.75 -25.52
CA PHE A 34 -0.67 -4.80 -24.05
C PHE A 34 0.47 -5.59 -23.37
N SER A 35 1.17 -6.44 -24.12
CA SER A 35 2.15 -7.38 -23.54
C SER A 35 3.54 -6.77 -23.27
N SER A 36 3.85 -5.56 -23.77
CA SER A 36 5.17 -4.93 -23.61
C SER A 36 5.29 -4.03 -22.38
N HIS A 37 4.19 -3.57 -21.78
CA HIS A 37 4.19 -2.85 -20.50
C HIS A 37 4.52 -3.75 -19.29
N LEU A 38 4.40 -5.08 -19.46
CA LEU A 38 4.55 -6.06 -18.37
C LEU A 38 5.99 -6.56 -18.14
N ARG A 39 6.98 -6.13 -18.93
CA ARG A 39 8.32 -6.73 -18.90
C ARG A 39 9.46 -5.75 -18.58
N LYS A 40 9.35 -5.06 -17.44
CA LYS A 40 10.51 -4.73 -16.60
C LYS A 40 10.11 -4.88 -15.14
N MET A 41 10.25 -6.10 -14.61
CA MET A 41 10.17 -6.31 -13.17
C MET A 41 11.38 -5.65 -12.52
N THR A 42 11.18 -4.44 -11.99
CA THR A 42 12.17 -3.78 -11.14
C THR A 42 12.38 -4.58 -9.86
N LEU A 43 13.54 -4.40 -9.22
CA LEU A 43 13.85 -5.04 -7.93
C LEU A 43 12.71 -4.80 -6.91
N ALA A 44 12.23 -3.55 -6.80
CA ALA A 44 11.12 -3.19 -5.92
C ALA A 44 9.87 -4.06 -6.14
N SER A 45 9.46 -4.29 -7.40
CA SER A 45 8.26 -5.10 -7.68
C SER A 45 8.43 -6.56 -7.26
N LYS A 46 9.64 -7.12 -7.40
CA LYS A 46 9.93 -8.50 -6.99
C LYS A 46 9.88 -8.66 -5.47
N ILE A 47 10.36 -7.66 -4.72
CA ILE A 47 10.34 -7.66 -3.26
C ILE A 47 8.92 -7.51 -2.71
N THR A 48 8.10 -6.63 -3.30
CA THR A 48 6.70 -6.51 -2.87
C THR A 48 5.95 -7.82 -3.11
N ILE A 49 6.17 -8.48 -4.25
CA ILE A 49 5.57 -9.78 -4.57
C ILE A 49 6.08 -10.87 -3.61
N SER A 50 7.40 -10.91 -3.33
CA SER A 50 7.94 -11.89 -2.39
C SER A 50 7.34 -11.69 -1.00
N ARG A 51 7.19 -10.46 -0.51
CA ARG A 51 6.56 -10.17 0.77
C ARG A 51 5.12 -10.67 0.86
N ILE A 52 4.33 -10.41 -0.18
CA ILE A 52 2.95 -10.89 -0.26
C ILE A 52 2.91 -12.43 -0.17
N LEU A 53 3.91 -13.12 -0.75
CA LEU A 53 4.05 -14.57 -0.64
C LEU A 53 4.56 -15.02 0.74
N LEU A 54 5.38 -14.22 1.43
CA LEU A 54 5.88 -14.51 2.78
C LEU A 54 4.78 -14.36 3.86
N ILE A 55 3.78 -13.50 3.67
CA ILE A 55 2.66 -13.32 4.61
C ILE A 55 1.94 -14.64 4.93
N PRO A 56 1.41 -15.41 3.96
CA PRO A 56 0.75 -16.68 4.26
C PRO A 56 1.70 -17.70 4.88
N VAL A 57 2.98 -17.70 4.48
CA VAL A 57 4.00 -18.56 5.10
C VAL A 57 4.16 -18.23 6.58
N PHE A 58 4.25 -16.95 6.93
CA PHE A 58 4.27 -16.47 8.31
C PHE A 58 3.04 -16.92 9.09
N ILE A 59 1.83 -16.71 8.54
CA ILE A 59 0.56 -17.09 9.18
C ILE A 59 0.53 -18.60 9.44
N LEU A 60 0.96 -19.42 8.47
CA LEU A 60 1.02 -20.87 8.61
C LEU A 60 1.93 -21.28 9.77
N PHE A 61 3.17 -20.81 9.80
CA PHE A 61 4.11 -21.18 10.88
C PHE A 61 3.64 -20.69 12.25
N ALA A 62 3.07 -19.48 12.33
CA ALA A 62 2.51 -18.95 13.57
C ALA A 62 1.30 -19.76 14.06
N SER A 63 0.44 -20.20 13.14
CA SER A 63 -0.70 -21.08 13.44
C SER A 63 -0.25 -22.50 13.84
N TYR A 64 0.77 -23.04 13.18
CA TYR A 64 1.35 -24.34 13.53
C TYR A 64 1.94 -24.34 14.93
N TYR A 65 2.70 -23.29 15.29
CA TYR A 65 3.24 -23.14 16.64
C TYR A 65 2.12 -23.13 17.70
N SER A 66 1.02 -22.42 17.44
CA SER A 66 -0.10 -22.41 18.38
C SER A 66 -0.82 -23.73 18.52
N ARG A 67 -0.89 -24.51 17.44
CA ARG A 67 -1.43 -25.86 17.51
C ARG A 67 -0.52 -26.75 18.35
N SER A 68 0.80 -26.60 18.20
CA SER A 68 1.83 -27.25 19.03
C SER A 68 1.64 -26.97 20.53
N ILE A 69 1.31 -25.72 20.90
CA ILE A 69 0.98 -25.34 22.29
C ILE A 69 -0.27 -26.09 22.77
N HIS A 70 -1.32 -26.11 21.96
CA HIS A 70 -2.57 -26.81 22.30
C HIS A 70 -2.41 -28.32 22.45
N ASP A 71 -1.52 -28.93 21.66
CA ASP A 71 -1.21 -30.36 21.69
C ASP A 71 -0.24 -30.73 22.84
N GLY A 72 0.21 -29.76 23.65
CA GLY A 72 1.08 -29.97 24.81
C GLY A 72 2.53 -30.35 24.45
N GLN A 73 2.89 -30.35 23.17
CA GLN A 73 4.26 -30.51 22.70
C GLN A 73 4.72 -29.21 22.06
N GLU A 74 5.24 -28.30 22.89
CA GLU A 74 5.80 -27.04 22.41
C GLU A 74 7.05 -27.27 21.57
N ASN A 75 6.95 -27.07 20.26
CA ASN A 75 8.10 -27.03 19.38
C ASN A 75 8.52 -25.58 19.14
N PRO A 76 9.55 -25.06 19.84
CA PRO A 76 9.98 -23.67 19.69
C PRO A 76 10.51 -23.37 18.27
N SER A 77 10.89 -24.40 17.51
CA SER A 77 11.33 -24.28 16.12
C SER A 77 10.31 -23.56 15.23
N PHE A 78 9.01 -23.84 15.37
CA PHE A 78 7.98 -23.19 14.57
C PHE A 78 7.87 -21.69 14.86
N ARG A 79 8.06 -21.30 16.14
CA ARG A 79 8.11 -19.89 16.54
C ARG A 79 9.29 -19.18 15.92
N TYR A 80 10.49 -19.78 16.02
CA TYR A 80 11.69 -19.18 15.43
C TYR A 80 11.57 -19.01 13.91
N VAL A 81 10.96 -19.98 13.21
CA VAL A 81 10.70 -19.84 11.78
C VAL A 81 9.71 -18.70 11.49
N ALA A 82 8.61 -18.60 12.24
CA ALA A 82 7.65 -17.50 12.08
C ALA A 82 8.32 -16.14 12.31
N LEU A 83 9.16 -16.03 13.35
CA LEU A 83 9.95 -14.83 13.64
C LEU A 83 10.90 -14.48 12.50
N VAL A 84 11.66 -15.45 12.01
CA VAL A 84 12.63 -15.22 10.92
C VAL A 84 11.90 -14.78 9.65
N VAL A 85 10.78 -15.41 9.31
CA VAL A 85 9.98 -15.01 8.13
C VAL A 85 9.45 -13.59 8.29
N PHE A 86 8.92 -13.24 9.47
CA PHE A 86 8.42 -11.88 9.75
C PHE A 86 9.55 -10.83 9.72
N ALA A 87 10.69 -11.14 10.34
CA ALA A 87 11.86 -10.27 10.37
C ALA A 87 12.44 -10.05 8.97
N VAL A 88 12.57 -11.11 8.17
CA VAL A 88 13.01 -11.01 6.78
C VAL A 88 12.00 -10.19 5.95
N ALA A 89 10.71 -10.49 6.05
CA ALA A 89 9.67 -9.77 5.30
C ALA A 89 9.62 -8.27 5.62
N SER A 90 9.74 -7.90 6.90
CA SER A 90 9.73 -6.51 7.37
C SER A 90 11.03 -5.77 7.04
N LEU A 91 12.19 -6.42 7.20
CA LEU A 91 13.48 -5.81 6.90
C LEU A 91 13.70 -5.63 5.39
N SER A 92 13.22 -6.57 4.56
CA SER A 92 13.26 -6.43 3.10
C SER A 92 12.50 -5.19 2.64
N ASP A 93 11.33 -4.87 3.21
CA ASP A 93 10.62 -3.62 2.90
C ASP A 93 11.44 -2.37 3.25
N ALA A 94 11.94 -2.31 4.47
CA ALA A 94 12.66 -1.13 4.96
C ALA A 94 13.93 -0.86 4.12
N LEU A 95 14.66 -1.93 3.78
CA LEU A 95 15.88 -1.84 2.98
C LEU A 95 15.57 -1.44 1.53
N ASP A 96 14.57 -2.06 0.90
CA ASP A 96 14.23 -1.77 -0.49
C ASP A 96 13.50 -0.44 -0.66
N GLY A 97 12.70 -0.02 0.32
CA GLY A 97 12.13 1.32 0.38
C GLY A 97 13.21 2.40 0.50
N TYR A 98 14.29 2.13 1.23
CA TYR A 98 15.45 3.03 1.31
C TYR A 98 16.22 3.07 -0.01
N ILE A 99 16.48 1.92 -0.63
CA ILE A 99 17.17 1.82 -1.93
C ILE A 99 16.32 2.45 -3.05
N ALA A 100 15.02 2.17 -3.11
CA ALA A 100 14.12 2.70 -4.14
C ALA A 100 14.03 4.23 -4.11
N ARG A 101 14.08 4.85 -2.91
CA ARG A 101 14.16 6.31 -2.76
C ARG A 101 15.44 6.89 -3.32
N ARG A 102 16.56 6.14 -3.24
CA ARG A 102 17.88 6.61 -3.69
C ARG A 102 18.14 6.38 -5.18
N PHE A 103 17.56 5.32 -5.75
CA PHE A 103 17.83 4.93 -7.14
C PHE A 103 16.74 5.37 -8.15
N ASN A 104 15.61 5.92 -7.70
CA ASN A 104 14.50 6.43 -8.54
C ASN A 104 13.99 5.45 -9.63
N GLN A 105 14.32 4.16 -9.53
CA GLN A 105 13.94 3.09 -10.44
C GLN A 105 12.81 2.23 -9.86
N SER A 106 11.69 2.88 -9.51
CA SER A 106 10.47 2.20 -9.06
C SER A 106 9.40 2.24 -10.15
N THR A 107 8.71 1.12 -10.36
CA THR A 107 7.51 1.10 -11.21
C THR A 107 6.36 1.80 -10.47
N PRO A 108 5.41 2.42 -11.19
CA PRO A 108 4.22 3.01 -10.57
C PRO A 108 3.44 2.01 -9.72
N LEU A 109 3.31 0.77 -10.22
CA LEU A 109 2.63 -0.32 -9.52
C LEU A 109 3.36 -0.73 -8.23
N GLY A 110 4.68 -0.96 -8.29
CA GLY A 110 5.46 -1.33 -7.11
C GLY A 110 5.40 -0.25 -6.03
N ARG A 111 5.48 1.03 -6.42
CA ARG A 111 5.41 2.16 -5.48
C ARG A 111 4.07 2.27 -4.75
N ALA A 112 2.97 1.92 -5.41
CA ALA A 112 1.64 1.93 -4.79
C ALA A 112 1.40 0.67 -3.93
N LEU A 113 1.95 -0.48 -4.34
CA LEU A 113 1.81 -1.76 -3.64
C LEU A 113 2.67 -1.83 -2.37
N ASP A 114 3.78 -1.10 -2.31
CA ASP A 114 4.74 -1.18 -1.20
C ASP A 114 4.14 -0.80 0.17
N PRO A 115 3.45 0.34 0.35
CA PRO A 115 2.79 0.68 1.62
C PRO A 115 1.61 -0.23 1.95
N VAL A 116 0.96 -0.82 0.95
CA VAL A 116 -0.14 -1.77 1.13
C VAL A 116 0.40 -3.08 1.67
N ALA A 117 1.46 -3.60 1.07
CA ALA A 117 2.10 -4.85 1.49
C ALA A 117 2.71 -4.74 2.91
N ASP A 118 3.32 -3.60 3.25
CA ASP A 118 3.81 -3.30 4.61
C ASP A 118 2.66 -3.37 5.64
N LYS A 119 1.56 -2.65 5.39
CA LYS A 119 0.39 -2.70 6.25
C LYS A 119 -0.22 -4.10 6.36
N LEU A 120 -0.28 -4.85 5.27
CA LEU A 120 -0.81 -6.23 5.29
C LEU A 120 0.07 -7.16 6.13
N LEU A 121 1.40 -7.03 6.07
CA LEU A 121 2.30 -7.78 6.93
C LEU A 121 2.07 -7.45 8.41
N LEU A 122 1.97 -6.16 8.75
CA LEU A 122 1.70 -5.73 10.12
C LEU A 122 0.33 -6.21 10.63
N LEU A 123 -0.73 -6.02 9.84
CA LEU A 123 -2.09 -6.42 10.19
C LEU A 123 -2.21 -7.94 10.30
N SER A 124 -1.61 -8.70 9.38
CA SER A 124 -1.57 -10.17 9.47
C SER A 124 -0.84 -10.63 10.72
N GLY A 125 0.26 -9.98 11.11
CA GLY A 125 0.93 -10.18 12.40
C GLY A 125 -0.03 -10.00 13.58
N ILE A 126 -0.62 -8.81 13.71
CA ILE A 126 -1.51 -8.47 14.83
C ILE A 126 -2.72 -9.41 14.89
N VAL A 127 -3.38 -9.66 13.75
CA VAL A 127 -4.56 -10.54 13.68
C VAL A 127 -4.18 -11.97 14.03
N THR A 128 -3.10 -12.49 13.44
CA THR A 128 -2.64 -13.86 13.73
C THR A 128 -2.34 -13.99 15.21
N LEU A 129 -1.50 -13.11 15.79
CA LEU A 129 -1.16 -13.15 17.21
C LEU A 129 -2.35 -12.87 18.15
N SER A 130 -3.45 -12.31 17.65
CA SER A 130 -4.65 -12.05 18.44
C SER A 130 -5.67 -13.20 18.40
N VAL A 131 -5.84 -13.83 17.24
CA VAL A 131 -6.68 -15.03 17.08
C VAL A 131 -6.02 -16.26 17.66
N THR A 132 -4.70 -16.32 17.52
CA THR A 132 -3.89 -17.47 17.87
C THR A 132 -3.53 -17.36 19.36
N LYS A 133 -4.04 -18.28 20.19
CA LYS A 133 -3.89 -18.25 21.67
C LYS A 133 -2.48 -18.65 22.11
N TRP A 134 -1.51 -17.78 21.87
CA TRP A 134 -0.16 -17.94 22.41
C TRP A 134 -0.16 -17.61 23.91
N HIS A 135 0.87 -18.05 24.63
CA HIS A 135 1.07 -17.71 26.05
C HIS A 135 1.04 -16.19 26.28
N VAL A 136 1.63 -15.43 25.35
CA VAL A 136 1.63 -13.97 25.32
C VAL A 136 1.04 -13.55 23.98
N GLY A 137 -0.22 -13.11 23.96
CA GLY A 137 -0.95 -12.76 22.74
C GLY A 137 -1.72 -11.45 22.86
N PHE A 138 -2.07 -10.86 21.72
CA PHE A 138 -2.82 -9.61 21.71
C PHE A 138 -4.29 -9.84 22.04
N PRO A 139 -4.90 -9.00 22.87
CA PRO A 139 -6.34 -9.10 23.09
C PRO A 139 -7.08 -8.73 21.80
N ILE A 140 -8.19 -9.42 21.53
CA ILE A 140 -8.98 -9.27 20.29
C ILE A 140 -9.44 -7.82 20.08
N TRP A 141 -9.76 -7.10 21.16
CA TRP A 141 -10.13 -5.70 21.08
C TRP A 141 -9.02 -4.82 20.49
N PHE A 142 -7.74 -5.15 20.70
CA PHE A 142 -6.62 -4.40 20.14
C PHE A 142 -6.55 -4.58 18.62
N ALA A 143 -6.65 -5.82 18.14
CA ALA A 143 -6.68 -6.10 16.70
C ALA A 143 -7.86 -5.39 16.01
N VAL A 144 -9.05 -5.44 16.62
CA VAL A 144 -10.24 -4.72 16.12
C VAL A 144 -10.01 -3.22 16.07
N LEU A 145 -9.40 -2.63 17.10
CA LEU A 145 -9.10 -1.20 17.16
C LEU A 145 -8.14 -0.76 16.05
N VAL A 146 -7.06 -1.53 15.81
CA VAL A 146 -6.11 -1.24 14.72
C VAL A 146 -6.78 -1.31 13.35
N ILE A 147 -7.57 -2.36 13.10
CA ILE A 147 -8.33 -2.51 11.83
C ILE A 147 -9.32 -1.36 11.66
N ALA A 148 -10.10 -1.04 12.69
CA ALA A 148 -11.10 0.03 12.66
C ALA A 148 -10.47 1.38 12.31
N ARG A 149 -9.31 1.70 12.90
CA ARG A 149 -8.57 2.92 12.60
C ARG A 149 -8.05 2.94 11.16
N ASP A 150 -7.56 1.83 10.64
CA ASP A 150 -7.07 1.76 9.27
C ASP A 150 -8.22 1.91 8.25
N VAL A 151 -9.37 1.31 8.51
CA VAL A 151 -10.60 1.52 7.73
C VAL A 151 -11.06 2.98 7.80
N LEU A 152 -11.02 3.61 8.98
CA LEU A 152 -11.38 5.01 9.18
C LEU A 152 -10.49 5.93 8.32
N ILE A 153 -9.18 5.69 8.29
CA ILE A 153 -8.25 6.50 7.49
C ILE A 153 -8.52 6.32 6.00
N ILE A 154 -8.66 5.08 5.52
CA ILE A 154 -8.92 4.80 4.11
C ILE A 154 -10.24 5.45 3.68
N THR A 155 -11.29 5.31 4.49
CA THR A 155 -12.61 5.88 4.23
C THR A 155 -12.56 7.41 4.24
N GLY A 156 -11.88 8.03 5.21
CA GLY A 156 -11.72 9.47 5.29
C GLY A 156 -10.98 10.05 4.06
N VAL A 157 -9.88 9.41 3.66
CA VAL A 157 -9.14 9.79 2.44
C VAL A 157 -10.03 9.65 1.20
N LEU A 158 -10.80 8.56 1.10
CA LEU A 158 -11.68 8.29 -0.03
C LEU A 158 -12.79 9.36 -0.14
N ILE A 159 -13.45 9.69 0.96
CA ILE A 159 -14.51 10.72 1.00
C ILE A 159 -13.97 12.07 0.53
N ILE A 160 -12.79 12.48 1.00
CA ILE A 160 -12.17 13.75 0.61
C ILE A 160 -11.75 13.74 -0.85
N HIS A 161 -11.19 12.62 -1.31
CA HIS A 161 -10.83 12.45 -2.71
C HIS A 161 -12.05 12.63 -3.63
N PHE A 162 -13.20 12.07 -3.27
CA PHE A 162 -14.45 12.25 -4.01
C PHE A 162 -15.08 13.64 -3.87
N THR A 163 -14.92 14.30 -2.72
CA THR A 163 -15.58 15.60 -2.44
C THR A 163 -14.78 16.80 -2.96
N VAL A 164 -13.46 16.83 -2.76
CA VAL A 164 -12.61 18.03 -2.96
C VAL A 164 -11.66 17.89 -4.16
N GLY A 165 -11.47 16.67 -4.69
CA GLY A 165 -10.60 16.39 -5.85
C GLY A 165 -9.09 16.57 -5.63
N LYS A 166 -8.67 17.36 -4.62
CA LYS A 166 -7.26 17.51 -4.19
C LYS A 166 -7.13 17.18 -2.72
N VAL A 167 -6.63 15.98 -2.42
CA VAL A 167 -6.32 15.53 -1.07
C VAL A 167 -5.08 16.30 -0.56
N ARG A 168 -5.29 17.30 0.31
CA ARG A 168 -4.22 17.98 1.08
C ARG A 168 -4.02 17.37 2.47
N MET A 169 -4.37 16.11 2.66
CA MET A 169 -4.06 15.38 3.89
C MET A 169 -2.56 15.02 3.90
N GLY A 170 -1.73 15.86 4.54
CA GLY A 170 -0.35 15.49 4.85
C GLY A 170 -0.32 14.33 5.85
N PRO A 171 0.55 13.33 5.68
CA PRO A 171 0.61 12.18 6.59
C PRO A 171 1.00 12.64 8.01
N LEU A 172 0.08 12.52 8.97
CA LEU A 172 0.34 12.89 10.36
C LEU A 172 1.45 12.03 10.97
N ILE A 173 2.40 12.66 11.66
CA ILE A 173 3.51 12.00 12.36
C ILE A 173 2.98 10.97 13.38
N THR A 174 1.84 11.25 14.01
CA THR A 174 1.11 10.34 14.92
C THR A 174 0.89 8.95 14.31
N SER A 175 0.60 8.90 13.01
CA SER A 175 0.35 7.63 12.30
C SER A 175 1.60 6.77 12.18
N LYS A 176 2.75 7.41 11.92
CA LYS A 176 4.04 6.73 11.77
C LYS A 176 4.53 6.18 13.11
N ILE A 177 4.36 6.97 14.17
CA ILE A 177 4.70 6.55 15.54
C ILE A 177 3.81 5.37 15.95
N CYS A 178 2.51 5.45 15.66
CA CYS A 178 1.56 4.37 15.93
C CYS A 178 1.95 3.06 15.23
N THR A 179 2.27 3.11 13.94
CA THR A 179 2.70 1.91 13.19
C THR A 179 4.04 1.36 13.69
N PHE A 180 4.98 2.23 14.06
CA PHE A 180 6.26 1.80 14.64
C PHE A 180 6.07 1.09 15.99
N LEU A 181 5.18 1.61 16.84
CA LEU A 181 4.81 0.97 18.11
C LEU A 181 4.12 -0.37 17.87
N GLN A 182 3.17 -0.45 16.94
CA GLN A 182 2.50 -1.70 16.58
C GLN A 182 3.49 -2.75 16.05
N LEU A 183 4.41 -2.36 15.17
CA LEU A 183 5.46 -3.24 14.66
C LEU A 183 6.36 -3.73 15.81
N SER A 184 6.74 -2.82 16.71
CA SER A 184 7.52 -3.14 17.90
C SER A 184 6.79 -4.12 18.82
N CYS A 185 5.48 -3.96 19.03
CA CYS A 185 4.64 -4.90 19.76
C CYS A 185 4.70 -6.30 19.13
N VAL A 186 4.50 -6.41 17.82
CA VAL A 186 4.49 -7.69 17.10
C VAL A 186 5.86 -8.37 17.20
N CYS A 187 6.95 -7.62 16.95
CA CYS A 187 8.32 -8.14 17.13
C CYS A 187 8.57 -8.62 18.56
N TRP A 188 8.11 -7.89 19.57
CA TRP A 188 8.29 -8.27 20.97
C TRP A 188 7.59 -9.58 21.31
N VAL A 189 6.35 -9.76 20.86
CA VAL A 189 5.61 -11.01 21.08
C VAL A 189 6.27 -12.18 20.34
N LEU A 190 6.72 -11.98 19.10
CA LEU A 190 7.40 -13.01 18.32
C LEU A 190 8.73 -13.43 18.96
N LEU A 191 9.50 -12.45 19.46
CA LEU A 191 10.80 -12.69 20.08
C LEU A 191 10.68 -13.43 21.40
N ASP A 192 9.56 -13.29 22.11
CA ASP A 192 9.33 -13.85 23.44
C ASP A 192 10.58 -13.66 24.33
N PHE A 193 11.07 -12.41 24.33
CA PHE A 193 12.40 -12.04 24.85
C PHE A 193 12.58 -12.36 26.35
N TRP A 194 11.50 -12.73 27.01
CA TRP A 194 11.43 -13.01 28.43
C TRP A 194 10.55 -14.24 28.60
N SER A 195 11.16 -15.42 28.44
CA SER A 195 10.59 -16.73 28.74
C SER A 195 10.30 -16.85 30.25
N ILE A 196 9.49 -15.95 30.77
CA ILE A 196 8.89 -16.04 32.08
C ILE A 196 7.40 -16.17 31.83
N GLU A 197 6.85 -17.21 32.43
CA GLU A 197 5.46 -17.67 32.43
C GLU A 197 4.41 -16.59 32.76
N THR A 198 4.84 -15.37 33.07
CA THR A 198 4.03 -14.20 33.38
C THR A 198 4.01 -13.20 32.23
N ARG A 199 2.81 -12.73 31.84
CA ARG A 199 2.66 -11.56 30.96
C ARG A 199 3.51 -10.39 31.49
N PRO A 200 4.51 -9.90 30.74
CA PRO A 200 5.33 -8.79 31.19
C PRO A 200 4.50 -7.50 31.18
N LEU A 201 4.46 -6.77 32.31
CA LEU A 201 3.77 -5.48 32.43
C LEU A 201 4.15 -4.49 31.31
N LEU A 202 5.40 -4.56 30.84
CA LEU A 202 5.90 -3.75 29.72
C LEU A 202 5.11 -3.96 28.44
N LEU A 203 4.69 -5.19 28.13
CA LEU A 203 3.93 -5.50 26.93
C LEU A 203 2.50 -4.97 27.03
N ASP A 204 1.87 -5.08 28.19
CA ASP A 204 0.55 -4.47 28.41
C ASP A 204 0.64 -2.94 28.29
N ILE A 205 1.65 -2.30 28.91
CA ILE A 205 1.90 -0.85 28.75
C ILE A 205 2.08 -0.50 27.27
N LEU A 206 2.87 -1.28 26.51
CA LEU A 206 3.10 -1.04 25.08
C LEU A 206 1.80 -1.16 24.27
N ILE A 207 0.96 -2.16 24.55
CA ILE A 207 -0.36 -2.35 23.92
C ILE A 207 -1.29 -1.18 24.25
N TYR A 208 -1.39 -0.79 25.52
CA TYR A 208 -2.24 0.34 25.93
C TYR A 208 -1.76 1.67 25.34
N CYS A 209 -0.45 1.91 25.31
CA CYS A 209 0.13 3.07 24.63
C CYS A 209 -0.16 3.07 23.13
N ALA A 210 0.03 1.93 22.46
CA ALA A 210 -0.28 1.77 21.04
C ALA A 210 -1.78 1.96 20.78
N ALA A 211 -2.66 1.43 21.64
CA ALA A 211 -4.10 1.61 21.56
C ALA A 211 -4.51 3.07 21.72
N ALA A 212 -3.98 3.76 22.75
CA ALA A 212 -4.25 5.17 23.01
C ALA A 212 -3.84 6.05 21.82
N LEU A 213 -2.64 5.81 21.26
CA LEU A 213 -2.18 6.51 20.06
C LEU A 213 -3.00 6.17 18.82
N THR A 214 -3.48 4.93 18.71
CA THR A 214 -4.35 4.52 17.60
C THR A 214 -5.67 5.29 17.66
N VAL A 215 -6.30 5.38 18.84
CA VAL A 215 -7.51 6.19 19.07
C VAL A 215 -7.26 7.67 18.80
N LEU A 216 -6.17 8.23 19.32
CA LEU A 216 -5.79 9.62 19.09
C LEU A 216 -5.61 9.92 17.60
N SER A 217 -4.95 9.02 16.87
CA SER A 217 -4.77 9.15 15.43
C SER A 217 -6.11 9.12 14.70
N GLY A 218 -7.02 8.20 15.08
CA GLY A 218 -8.35 8.11 14.51
C GLY A 218 -9.15 9.40 14.72
N TYR A 219 -9.09 9.97 15.93
CA TYR A 219 -9.72 11.24 16.25
C TYR A 219 -9.16 12.40 15.41
N GLN A 220 -7.84 12.48 15.27
CA GLN A 220 -7.20 13.51 14.44
C GLN A 220 -7.67 13.45 12.99
N TYR A 221 -7.70 12.26 12.37
CA TYR A 221 -8.21 12.10 11.00
C TYR A 221 -9.69 12.44 10.88
N LEU A 222 -10.50 12.04 11.85
CA LEU A 222 -11.93 12.36 11.86
C LEU A 222 -12.15 13.88 11.93
N SER A 223 -11.43 14.57 12.82
CA SER A 223 -11.54 16.02 12.98
C SER A 223 -11.12 16.78 11.71
N GLU A 224 -10.05 16.31 11.05
CA GLU A 224 -9.57 16.91 9.80
C GLU A 224 -10.56 16.69 8.64
N GLY A 225 -11.16 15.49 8.55
CA GLY A 225 -12.19 15.18 7.58
C GLY A 225 -13.44 16.05 7.75
N LEU A 226 -13.90 16.25 8.99
CA LEU A 226 -15.03 17.11 9.31
C LEU A 226 -14.74 18.59 9.01
N ARG A 227 -13.52 19.06 9.27
CA ARG A 227 -13.11 20.44 8.95
C ARG A 227 -13.18 20.72 7.45
N GLN A 228 -12.65 19.81 6.62
CA GLN A 228 -12.65 19.97 5.16
C GLN A 228 -14.07 19.96 4.57
N MET A 229 -14.97 19.15 5.12
CA MET A 229 -16.39 19.17 4.72
C MET A 229 -17.06 20.51 5.04
N ARG A 230 -16.77 21.11 6.20
CA ARG A 230 -17.30 22.44 6.57
C ARG A 230 -16.79 23.54 5.65
N GLU A 231 -15.49 23.51 5.31
CA GLU A 231 -14.87 24.49 4.40
C GLU A 231 -15.42 24.35 2.97
N SER A 232 -15.72 23.13 2.52
CA SER A 232 -16.29 22.87 1.19
C SER A 232 -17.76 23.29 1.07
N GLY A 233 -18.49 23.37 2.19
CA GLY A 233 -19.88 23.82 2.24
C GLY A 233 -20.08 25.34 2.12
N HIS A 234 -19.01 26.14 2.12
CA HIS A 234 -19.08 27.60 2.03
C HIS A 234 -18.65 28.18 0.66
N THR A 235 -18.24 27.34 -0.29
CA THR A 235 -17.99 27.75 -1.68
C THR A 235 -19.12 27.27 -2.59
N SER A 236 -20.32 27.83 -2.40
CA SER A 236 -21.36 27.81 -3.42
C SER A 236 -21.40 29.22 -4.03
N PRO A 237 -20.76 29.48 -5.18
CA PRO A 237 -21.02 30.69 -5.92
C PRO A 237 -22.37 30.52 -6.63
N ASP A 238 -23.34 31.28 -6.15
CA ASP A 238 -24.42 31.83 -6.94
C ASP A 238 -23.92 32.37 -8.30
N ASN A 239 -24.84 32.48 -9.26
CA ASN A 239 -24.71 32.94 -10.64
C ASN A 239 -24.54 31.86 -11.73
N LYS A 240 -25.61 31.09 -11.93
CA LYS A 240 -26.12 30.84 -13.29
C LYS A 240 -27.54 31.41 -13.32
N ASN A 241 -27.82 32.28 -14.30
CA ASN A 241 -29.01 33.12 -14.53
C ASN A 241 -28.78 34.55 -13.98
N ALA A 242 -28.70 35.64 -14.75
CA ALA A 242 -29.39 35.95 -16.00
C ALA A 242 -28.52 36.86 -16.90
N SER A 243 -28.46 36.44 -18.16
CA SER A 243 -28.12 37.23 -19.35
C SER A 243 -29.26 38.16 -19.73
#